data_AF-A0A969M5R6-F1
#
_entry.id   AF-A0A969M5R6-F1
#
_cell.length_a   1.000
_cell.length_b   1.000
_cell.length_c   1.000
_cell.angle_alpha   90.00
_cell.angle_beta   90.00
_cell.angle_gamma   90.00
#
_symmetry.space_group_name_H-M   'P 1'
#
loop_
_entity.id
_entity.type
_entity.pdbx_description
1 polymer ?
#
loop_
_entity_poly.entity_id
_entity_poly.type
_entity_poly.pdbx_seq_one_letter_code
_entity_poly.pdbx_strand_id
1 'polypeptide(L)'
;MGRTTFRSLCVSCHGPEAKGDGPVAKHLSPPPSDLTQISARNKGTFPAEKVHNMIDAREPVAGHGTKDMPVWGDALRQLDNVQSEEDVQKRSPS
;
A
#
# COMPACT_ATOMS: atom_id res chain seq x y z
N MET A 1 -0.02 8.21 10.59
CA MET A 1 0.70 7.42 9.58
C MET A 1 -0.29 6.76 8.62
N GLY A 2 -0.77 7.45 7.58
CA GLY A 2 -1.76 6.85 6.66
C GLY A 2 -1.91 7.60 5.35
N ARG A 3 -2.10 8.93 5.41
CA ARG A 3 -2.20 9.78 4.20
C ARG A 3 -0.90 9.84 3.39
N THR A 4 0.24 9.93 4.06
CA THR A 4 1.57 9.95 3.42
C THR A 4 1.89 8.61 2.77
N THR A 5 1.71 7.51 3.50
CA THR A 5 1.91 6.14 3.00
C THR A 5 1.03 5.86 1.78
N PHE A 6 -0.25 6.23 1.84
CA PHE A 6 -1.17 6.09 0.70
C PHE A 6 -0.65 6.84 -0.54
N ARG A 7 -0.23 8.10 -0.37
CA ARG A 7 0.29 8.92 -1.47
C ARG A 7 1.55 8.34 -2.10
N SER A 8 2.45 7.78 -1.29
CA SER A 8 3.73 7.26 -1.78
C SER A 8 3.61 5.88 -2.43
N LEU A 9 2.71 5.02 -1.93
CA LEU A 9 2.72 3.59 -2.30
C LEU A 9 1.44 3.15 -3.05
N CYS A 10 0.29 3.75 -2.75
CA CYS A 10 -1.01 3.24 -3.21
C CYS A 10 -1.59 4.01 -4.39
N VAL A 11 -1.28 5.32 -4.52
CA VAL A 11 -1.89 6.21 -5.53
C VAL A 11 -1.62 5.80 -6.97
N SER A 12 -0.46 5.19 -7.27
CA SER A 12 -0.13 4.75 -8.63
C SER A 12 -1.16 3.77 -9.20
N CYS A 13 -1.70 2.89 -8.35
CA CYS A 13 -2.72 1.90 -8.72
C CYS A 13 -4.14 2.36 -8.34
N HIS A 14 -4.34 2.87 -7.13
CA HIS A 14 -5.66 3.18 -6.61
C HIS A 14 -6.14 4.62 -6.87
N GLY A 15 -5.27 5.48 -7.40
CA GLY A 15 -5.59 6.88 -7.69
C GLY A 15 -5.59 7.78 -6.44
N PRO A 16 -5.57 9.11 -6.63
CA PRO A 16 -5.52 10.08 -5.53
C PRO A 16 -6.78 10.05 -4.65
N GLU A 17 -7.90 9.60 -5.21
CA GLU A 17 -9.19 9.45 -4.51
C GLU A 17 -9.44 8.01 -4.06
N ALA A 18 -8.47 7.11 -4.22
CA ALA A 18 -8.57 5.70 -3.84
C ALA A 18 -9.66 4.90 -4.58
N LYS A 19 -10.09 5.36 -5.76
CA LYS A 19 -11.18 4.77 -6.56
C LYS A 19 -10.75 3.62 -7.48
N GLY A 20 -9.47 3.29 -7.51
CA GLY A 20 -8.94 2.27 -8.43
C GLY A 20 -8.59 2.80 -9.82
N ASP A 21 -8.49 4.12 -9.96
CA ASP A 21 -8.28 4.86 -11.21
C ASP A 21 -6.87 5.47 -11.31
N GLY A 22 -5.89 4.83 -10.66
CA GLY A 22 -4.50 5.26 -10.71
C GLY A 22 -3.92 5.20 -12.13
N PRO A 23 -2.84 5.96 -12.41
CA PRO A 23 -2.24 6.05 -13.74
C PRO A 23 -1.88 4.70 -14.37
N VAL A 24 -1.58 3.67 -13.56
CA VAL A 24 -1.28 2.33 -14.07
C VAL A 24 -2.49 1.39 -14.10
N ALA A 25 -3.65 1.78 -13.55
CA ALA A 25 -4.83 0.93 -13.42
C ALA A 25 -5.29 0.30 -14.74
N LYS A 26 -5.22 1.06 -15.84
CA LYS A 26 -5.59 0.61 -17.20
C LYS A 26 -4.72 -0.53 -17.75
N HIS A 27 -3.58 -0.80 -17.12
CA HIS A 27 -2.64 -1.85 -17.51
C HIS A 27 -2.70 -3.08 -16.58
N LEU A 28 -3.59 -3.07 -15.58
CA LEU A 28 -3.73 -4.14 -14.60
C LEU A 28 -4.98 -4.96 -14.88
N SER A 29 -4.86 -6.28 -14.76
CA SER A 29 -5.98 -7.22 -14.86
C SER A 29 -5.90 -8.22 -13.71
N PRO A 30 -6.87 -8.22 -12.77
CA PRO A 30 -8.04 -7.35 -12.73
C PRO A 30 -7.67 -5.88 -12.40
N PRO A 31 -8.54 -4.91 -12.72
CA PRO A 31 -8.32 -3.52 -12.35
C PRO A 31 -8.27 -3.36 -10.81
N PRO A 32 -7.52 -2.38 -10.29
CA PRO A 32 -7.47 -2.10 -8.86
C PRO A 32 -8.86 -1.80 -8.29
N SER A 33 -9.11 -2.27 -7.07
CA SER A 33 -10.38 -2.04 -6.39
C SER A 33 -10.55 -0.58 -5.95
N ASP A 34 -11.79 -0.10 -5.97
CA ASP A 34 -12.20 1.09 -5.22
C ASP A 34 -12.14 0.82 -3.71
N LEU A 35 -11.20 1.47 -3.03
CA LEU A 35 -10.95 1.33 -1.60
C LEU A 35 -11.95 2.13 -0.76
N THR A 36 -12.61 3.15 -1.35
CA THR A 36 -13.63 3.94 -0.65
C THR A 36 -14.85 3.09 -0.28
N GLN A 37 -15.05 1.99 -1.03
CA GLN A 37 -16.15 1.06 -0.86
C GLN A 37 -15.88 -0.06 0.16
N ILE A 38 -14.69 -0.10 0.78
CA ILE A 38 -14.33 -1.16 1.74
C ILE A 38 -15.35 -1.24 2.89
N SER A 39 -15.65 -0.10 3.54
CA SER A 39 -16.58 -0.09 4.67
C SER A 39 -17.99 -0.52 4.24
N ALA A 40 -18.46 -0.03 3.09
CA ALA A 40 -19.77 -0.40 2.56
C ALA A 40 -19.88 -1.92 2.31
N ARG A 41 -18.83 -2.54 1.74
CA ARG A 41 -18.75 -4.00 1.54
C ARG A 41 -18.64 -4.79 2.85
N ASN A 42 -18.28 -4.13 3.95
CA ASN A 42 -18.12 -4.71 5.28
C ASN A 42 -19.17 -4.17 6.26
N LYS A 43 -20.43 -4.08 5.82
CA LYS A 43 -21.60 -3.70 6.64
C LYS A 43 -21.46 -2.32 7.33
N GLY A 44 -20.76 -1.39 6.69
CA GLY A 44 -20.50 -0.04 7.19
C GLY A 44 -19.26 0.07 8.08
N THR A 45 -18.57 -1.04 8.39
CA THR A 45 -17.38 -1.05 9.26
C THR A 45 -16.12 -1.25 8.43
N PHE A 46 -15.09 -0.44 8.68
CA PHE A 46 -13.78 -0.64 8.06
C PHE A 46 -13.03 -1.79 8.76
N PRO A 47 -12.71 -2.91 8.08
CA PRO A 47 -12.05 -4.06 8.69
C PRO A 47 -10.53 -3.82 8.74
N ALA A 48 -10.09 -2.98 9.69
CA ALA A 48 -8.71 -2.49 9.75
C ALA A 48 -7.65 -3.61 9.79
N GLU A 49 -7.86 -4.62 10.64
CA GLU A 49 -6.94 -5.76 10.76
C GLU A 49 -6.81 -6.52 9.43
N LYS A 50 -7.93 -6.78 8.76
CA LYS A 50 -7.94 -7.49 7.48
C LYS A 50 -7.19 -6.72 6.41
N VAL A 51 -7.43 -5.41 6.31
CA VAL A 51 -6.72 -4.54 5.36
C VAL A 51 -5.22 -4.51 5.67
N HIS A 52 -4.84 -4.47 6.96
CA HIS A 52 -3.44 -4.53 7.38
C HIS A 52 -2.78 -5.86 6.99
N ASN A 53 -3.47 -6.99 7.18
CA ASN A 53 -2.97 -8.30 6.79
C ASN A 53 -2.80 -8.42 5.26
N MET A 54 -3.66 -7.77 4.47
CA MET A 54 -3.53 -7.69 3.02
C MET A 54 -2.29 -6.88 2.59
N ILE A 55 -2.04 -5.74 3.26
CA ILE A 55 -0.88 -4.88 2.98
C ILE A 55 0.43 -5.59 3.34
N ASP A 56 0.45 -6.34 4.45
CA ASP A 56 1.62 -7.09 4.91
C ASP A 56 1.86 -8.42 4.16
N ALA A 57 1.05 -8.71 3.13
CA ALA A 57 1.05 -9.97 2.40
C ALA A 57 0.79 -11.22 3.28
N ARG A 58 0.18 -11.06 4.46
CA ARG A 58 -0.32 -12.17 5.29
C ARG A 58 -1.61 -12.77 4.70
N GLU A 59 -2.38 -11.97 3.96
CA GLU A 59 -3.55 -12.40 3.20
C GLU A 59 -3.41 -11.94 1.74
N PRO A 60 -3.03 -12.82 0.80
CA PRO A 60 -2.75 -12.42 -0.58
C PRO A 60 -4.01 -11.91 -1.30
N VAL A 61 -3.88 -10.78 -1.99
CA VAL A 61 -4.95 -10.18 -2.80
C VAL A 61 -4.61 -10.33 -4.28
N ALA A 62 -5.53 -10.86 -5.07
CA ALA A 62 -5.37 -10.93 -6.51
C ALA A 62 -5.12 -9.52 -7.10
N GLY A 63 -4.08 -9.36 -7.91
CA GLY A 63 -3.63 -8.07 -8.42
C GLY A 63 -2.64 -7.31 -7.53
N HIS A 64 -2.40 -7.76 -6.29
CA HIS A 64 -1.29 -7.29 -5.43
C HIS A 64 -0.06 -8.21 -5.50
N GLY A 65 -0.06 -9.16 -6.45
CA GLY A 65 0.98 -10.18 -6.64
C GLY A 65 0.96 -11.28 -5.58
N THR A 66 1.54 -12.43 -5.92
CA THR A 66 1.44 -13.66 -5.11
C THR A 66 2.71 -14.02 -4.35
N LYS A 67 3.76 -13.17 -4.38
CA LYS A 67 5.11 -13.28 -3.76
C LYS A 67 6.22 -12.75 -4.71
N ASP A 68 5.87 -12.41 -5.95
CA ASP A 68 6.71 -11.71 -6.93
C ASP A 68 6.08 -10.37 -7.39
N MET A 69 5.82 -9.48 -6.43
CA MET A 69 5.67 -8.04 -6.69
C MET A 69 6.89 -7.32 -6.11
N PRO A 70 7.35 -6.20 -6.69
CA PRO A 70 8.38 -5.40 -6.06
C PRO A 70 7.89 -5.01 -4.66
N VAL A 71 8.76 -5.28 -3.69
CA VAL A 71 8.45 -5.56 -2.31
C VAL A 71 7.97 -4.31 -1.56
N TRP A 72 6.65 -4.03 -1.58
CA TRP A 72 6.07 -3.02 -0.68
C TRP A 72 6.27 -3.37 0.80
N GLY A 73 6.41 -4.66 1.14
CA GLY A 73 6.69 -5.09 2.51
C GLY A 73 8.03 -4.59 3.06
N ASP A 74 9.04 -4.39 2.20
CA ASP A 74 10.36 -3.86 2.55
C ASP A 74 10.36 -2.35 2.46
N ALA A 75 9.62 -1.74 1.52
CA ALA A 75 9.41 -0.30 1.51
C ALA A 75 8.64 0.18 2.76
N LEU A 76 7.64 -0.60 3.22
CA LEU A 76 6.90 -0.34 4.45
C LEU A 76 7.77 -0.61 5.69
N ARG A 77 8.51 -1.74 5.75
CA ARG A 77 9.49 -1.98 6.83
C ARG A 77 10.57 -0.92 6.89
N GLN A 78 11.07 -0.43 5.75
CA GLN A 78 12.07 0.64 5.72
C GLN A 78 11.49 1.95 6.23
N LEU A 79 10.21 2.26 6.01
CA LEU A 79 9.57 3.44 6.60
C LEU A 79 9.38 3.30 8.12
N ASP A 80 9.11 2.09 8.62
CA ASP A 80 9.03 1.82 10.07
C ASP A 80 10.42 1.79 10.74
N ASN A 81 11.46 1.27 10.07
CA ASN A 81 12.84 1.23 10.56
C ASN A 81 13.56 2.60 10.52
N VAL A 82 13.11 3.54 9.70
CA VAL A 82 13.66 4.91 9.68
C VAL A 82 13.19 5.73 10.90
N GLN A 83 12.36 5.16 11.79
CA GLN A 83 12.03 5.75 13.08
C GLN A 83 12.89 5.24 14.26
N SER A 84 13.77 4.24 14.06
CA SER A 84 14.74 3.82 15.09
C SER A 84 16.14 4.45 14.86
N GLU A 85 16.22 5.73 15.21
CA GLU A 85 17.33 6.54 15.76
C GLU A 85 18.83 6.42 15.33
N GLU A 86 19.33 5.51 14.48
CA GLU A 86 20.81 5.40 14.31
C GLU A 86 21.45 5.59 12.92
N ASP A 87 20.72 5.58 11.79
CA ASP A 87 21.37 5.50 10.46
C ASP A 87 21.47 6.80 9.63
N VAL A 88 21.02 7.95 10.14
CA VAL A 88 21.09 9.24 9.40
C VAL A 88 22.54 9.76 9.25
N GLN A 89 23.50 9.30 10.05
CA GLN A 89 24.83 9.92 10.13
C GLN A 89 25.82 9.53 9.01
N LYS A 90 25.54 8.55 8.14
CA LYS A 90 26.58 8.03 7.20
C LYS A 90 26.38 8.30 5.71
N ARG A 91 25.48 9.20 5.32
CA ARG A 91 25.33 9.56 3.90
C ARG A 91 25.30 11.08 3.68
N SER A 92 26.50 11.64 3.66
CA SER A 92 26.83 12.91 3.02
C SER A 92 28.17 12.78 2.31
N PRO A 93 28.44 13.60 1.28
CA PRO A 93 28.67 13.13 -0.09
C PRO A 93 30.15 13.11 -0.49
N SER A 94 30.44 12.58 -1.68
CA SER A 94 31.57 13.00 -2.51
C SER A 94 31.07 13.29 -3.91
#